data_AF-A0A346SIT0-F1
#
_entry.id   AF-A0A346SIT0-F1
#
_cell.length_a   1.000
_cell.length_b   1.000
_cell.length_c   1.000
_cell.angle_alpha   90.00
_cell.angle_beta   90.00
_cell.angle_gamma   90.00
#
_symmetry.space_group_name_H-M   'P 1'
#
loop_
_entity.id
_entity.type
_entity.pdbx_description
1 polymer ?
#
loop_
_entity_poly.entity_id
_entity_poly.type
_entity_poly.pdbx_seq_one_letter_code
_entity_poly.pdbx_strand_id
1 'polypeptide(L)'
;MRLTCPNCSAQYEVPDEVIPEEGRDVQCSNCDQTWFQAKHPTEPASTPDDKSEGPEPDDASSDVVEAQQDAKPEPVEEVVSEDEPEVDEPVASTGNVDPSVASILKEEAAREAELRSQEGSSLESQPDLGLDTPPEPKVRPKRPSASETAVDAGQKDALPDVEAINSSMRSDEPEEAAQTPRKSGGFLRGFALMLIIGVILYLIYGNAQQISEVIPQTEPLLSSYVSLVDQARIWLEAQVGSGTQN
;
A
#
# COMPACT_ATOMS: atom_id res chain seq x y z
N MET A 1 15.62 -23.02 14.95
CA MET A 1 15.91 -21.64 15.40
C MET A 1 14.64 -20.87 15.76
N ARG A 2 14.78 -19.72 16.45
CA ARG A 2 13.71 -18.73 16.65
C ARG A 2 14.06 -17.43 15.93
N LEU A 3 13.08 -16.82 15.30
CA LEU A 3 13.17 -15.58 14.53
C LEU A 3 12.29 -14.52 15.18
N THR A 4 12.77 -13.28 15.26
CA THR A 4 12.00 -12.14 15.80
C THR A 4 11.89 -11.06 14.73
N CYS A 5 10.67 -10.64 14.40
CA CYS A 5 10.46 -9.57 13.43
C CYS A 5 10.98 -8.22 13.97
N PRO A 6 11.84 -7.49 13.24
CA PRO A 6 12.40 -6.21 13.70
C PRO A 6 11.38 -5.07 13.76
N ASN A 7 10.21 -5.20 13.11
CA ASN A 7 9.18 -4.16 13.05
C ASN A 7 8.11 -4.35 14.15
N CYS A 8 7.52 -5.55 14.28
CA CYS A 8 6.40 -5.79 15.20
C CYS A 8 6.70 -6.75 16.37
N SER A 9 7.97 -7.12 16.58
CA SER A 9 8.47 -8.03 17.64
C SER A 9 7.80 -9.42 17.75
N ALA A 10 6.95 -9.78 16.78
CA ALA A 10 6.41 -11.12 16.62
C ALA A 10 7.52 -12.17 16.49
N GLN A 11 7.35 -13.31 17.16
CA GLN A 11 8.31 -14.40 17.20
C GLN A 11 7.80 -15.63 16.44
N TYR A 12 8.69 -16.24 15.66
CA TYR A 12 8.41 -17.40 14.83
C TYR A 12 9.43 -18.50 15.13
N GLU A 13 8.96 -19.74 15.25
CA GLU A 13 9.82 -20.92 15.44
C GLU A 13 9.95 -21.63 14.09
N VAL A 14 11.18 -21.72 13.57
CA VAL A 14 11.47 -22.21 12.22
C VAL A 14 12.58 -23.26 12.30
N PRO A 15 12.44 -24.44 11.65
CA PRO A 15 13.51 -25.42 11.58
C PRO A 15 14.74 -24.88 10.85
N ASP A 16 15.93 -25.18 11.35
CA ASP A 16 17.21 -24.71 10.81
C ASP A 16 17.52 -25.25 9.40
N GLU A 17 16.75 -26.24 8.93
CA GLU A 17 16.76 -26.78 7.56
C GLU A 17 16.14 -25.81 6.53
N VAL A 18 15.30 -24.86 6.97
CA VAL A 18 14.55 -23.94 6.09
C VAL A 18 15.35 -22.67 5.76
N ILE A 19 16.45 -22.42 6.47
CA ILE A 19 17.40 -21.33 6.24
C ILE A 19 18.71 -21.94 5.71
N PRO A 20 19.03 -21.78 4.41
CA PRO A 20 20.26 -22.32 3.83
C PRO A 20 21.51 -21.58 4.34
N GLU A 21 22.70 -22.17 4.14
CA GLU A 21 23.99 -21.59 4.56
C GLU A 21 24.24 -20.18 3.98
N GLU A 22 23.73 -19.91 2.78
CA GLU A 22 23.80 -18.60 2.11
C GLU A 22 22.86 -17.54 2.74
N GLY A 23 22.03 -17.93 3.71
CA GLY A 23 20.96 -17.12 4.28
C GLY A 23 19.73 -16.99 3.36
N ARG A 24 18.66 -16.40 3.87
CA ARG A 24 17.42 -16.24 3.12
C ARG A 24 16.58 -15.05 3.63
N ASP A 25 15.93 -14.35 2.72
CA ASP A 25 14.90 -13.37 3.05
C ASP A 25 13.64 -14.03 3.61
N VAL A 26 13.22 -13.57 4.79
CA VAL A 26 12.03 -14.02 5.51
C VAL A 26 11.05 -12.86 5.69
N GLN A 27 9.76 -13.13 5.52
CA GLN A 27 8.69 -12.13 5.63
C GLN A 27 7.84 -12.36 6.87
N CYS A 28 7.53 -11.29 7.60
CA CYS A 28 6.64 -11.33 8.76
C CYS A 28 5.18 -11.45 8.33
N SER A 29 4.48 -12.50 8.76
CA SER A 29 3.04 -12.67 8.49
C SER A 29 2.12 -11.72 9.26
N ASN A 30 2.66 -10.88 10.17
CA ASN A 30 1.89 -9.98 11.03
C ASN A 30 2.03 -8.50 10.64
N CYS A 31 3.09 -8.11 9.91
CA CYS A 31 3.29 -6.73 9.46
C CYS A 31 3.98 -6.63 8.09
N ASP A 32 4.05 -7.73 7.33
CA ASP A 32 4.60 -7.86 5.98
C ASP A 32 6.07 -7.44 5.78
N GLN A 33 6.76 -7.03 6.85
CA GLN A 33 8.17 -6.66 6.82
C GLN A 33 9.04 -7.85 6.42
N THR A 34 9.90 -7.64 5.43
CA THR A 34 10.89 -8.63 4.96
C THR A 34 12.26 -8.26 5.50
N TRP A 35 13.02 -9.25 5.99
CA TRP A 35 14.41 -9.07 6.39
C TRP A 35 15.24 -10.30 6.05
N PHE A 36 16.54 -10.09 5.86
CA PHE A 36 17.48 -11.16 5.59
C PHE A 36 17.85 -11.91 6.87
N GLN A 37 17.76 -13.24 6.85
CA GLN A 37 18.16 -14.12 7.94
C GLN A 37 19.32 -15.01 7.50
N ALA A 38 20.50 -14.78 8.08
CA ALA A 38 21.61 -15.72 7.98
C ALA A 38 21.32 -17.00 8.78
N LYS A 39 21.89 -18.14 8.37
CA LYS A 39 21.80 -19.38 9.14
C LYS A 39 22.47 -19.18 10.51
N HIS A 40 21.84 -19.69 11.56
CA HIS A 40 22.45 -19.64 12.89
C HIS A 40 23.67 -20.59 12.94
N PRO A 41 24.84 -20.15 13.42
CA PRO A 41 25.97 -21.04 13.65
C PRO A 41 25.55 -22.18 14.57
N THR A 42 25.62 -23.41 14.07
CA THR A 42 25.45 -24.60 14.89
C THR A 42 26.79 -24.90 15.55
N GLU A 43 27.12 -24.14 16.60
CA GLU A 43 28.25 -24.47 17.46
C GLU A 43 27.91 -25.72 18.30
N PRO A 44 28.63 -26.85 18.14
CA PRO A 44 28.62 -27.90 19.13
C PRO A 44 29.30 -27.40 20.41
N ALA A 45 28.74 -27.79 21.55
CA ALA A 45 29.10 -27.34 22.89
C ALA A 45 30.61 -27.14 23.18
N SER A 46 30.93 -25.94 23.67
CA SER A 46 31.96 -25.59 24.66
C SER A 46 33.23 -26.44 24.77
N THR A 47 34.37 -25.82 24.41
CA THR A 47 35.68 -26.09 25.04
C THR A 47 36.31 -24.78 25.53
N PRO A 48 36.58 -24.61 26.84
CA PRO A 48 37.30 -23.45 27.36
C PRO A 48 38.82 -23.72 27.45
N ASP A 49 39.63 -22.83 26.85
CA ASP A 49 41.10 -22.75 26.98
C ASP A 49 41.46 -21.28 26.65
N ASP A 50 41.59 -20.39 27.65
CA ASP A 50 42.75 -20.01 28.48
C ASP A 50 43.87 -19.22 27.74
N LYS A 51 44.22 -18.04 28.31
CA LYS A 51 45.31 -17.10 27.95
C LYS A 51 45.27 -16.39 26.58
N SER A 52 45.73 -15.14 26.42
CA SER A 52 46.41 -14.11 27.27
C SER A 52 46.21 -12.74 26.57
N GLU A 53 46.26 -11.55 27.16
CA GLU A 53 46.49 -11.07 28.55
C GLU A 53 45.85 -9.66 28.71
N GLY A 54 45.91 -9.04 29.91
CA GLY A 54 45.66 -7.60 30.11
C GLY A 54 46.88 -6.70 29.76
N PRO A 55 46.85 -5.35 30.00
CA PRO A 55 46.11 -4.69 31.08
C PRO A 55 45.43 -3.33 30.78
N GLU A 56 44.49 -2.96 31.66
CA GLU A 56 44.21 -1.59 32.12
C GLU A 56 44.68 -1.48 33.60
N PRO A 57 44.73 -0.30 34.26
CA PRO A 57 44.69 1.09 33.77
C PRO A 57 45.94 1.89 34.22
N ASP A 58 46.05 3.18 33.88
CA ASP A 58 46.95 4.11 34.58
C ASP A 58 46.29 5.48 34.81
N ASP A 59 46.59 6.09 35.96
CA ASP A 59 45.92 7.28 36.52
C ASP A 59 46.74 8.55 36.24
N ALA A 60 46.08 9.62 35.75
CA ALA A 60 46.67 10.96 35.72
C ALA A 60 45.60 12.05 35.77
N SER A 61 45.24 12.49 36.98
CA SER A 61 44.52 13.75 37.19
C SER A 61 45.32 14.97 36.73
N SER A 62 44.65 16.00 36.21
CA SER A 62 45.20 17.36 36.16
C SER A 62 44.11 18.44 36.27
N ASP A 63 44.54 19.64 36.63
CA ASP A 63 43.82 20.51 37.56
C ASP A 63 42.91 21.59 36.92
N VAL A 64 42.22 22.33 37.79
CA VAL A 64 41.14 23.28 37.52
C VAL A 64 41.62 24.57 36.83
N VAL A 65 40.82 25.11 35.90
CA VAL A 65 40.69 26.57 35.73
C VAL A 65 39.25 26.98 35.45
N GLU A 66 38.76 27.89 36.29
CA GLU A 66 37.45 28.51 36.23
C GLU A 66 37.49 29.74 35.30
N ALA A 67 36.56 29.84 34.35
CA ALA A 67 36.34 31.07 33.58
C ALA A 67 34.86 31.22 33.21
N GLN A 68 34.26 32.29 33.74
CA GLN A 68 32.84 32.60 33.61
C GLN A 68 32.52 33.13 32.20
N GLN A 69 31.32 32.78 31.69
CA GLN A 69 30.58 33.69 30.80
C GLN A 69 29.08 33.38 30.79
N ASP A 70 28.37 34.13 31.63
CA ASP A 70 26.94 34.33 31.55
C ASP A 70 26.62 35.07 30.24
N ALA A 71 25.83 34.46 29.35
CA ALA A 71 25.34 35.09 28.13
C ALA A 71 23.96 34.52 27.77
N LYS A 72 22.94 35.01 28.46
CA LYS A 72 21.53 34.74 28.14
C LYS A 72 21.02 35.70 27.07
N PRO A 73 20.58 35.22 25.90
CA PRO A 73 19.60 35.92 25.09
C PRO A 73 18.19 35.57 25.59
N GLU A 74 17.39 36.58 25.92
CA GLU A 74 15.95 36.41 26.03
C GLU A 74 15.36 36.15 24.63
N PRO A 75 14.45 35.19 24.46
CA PRO A 75 13.70 35.05 23.22
C PRO A 75 12.66 36.17 23.14
N VAL A 76 12.63 36.88 22.01
CA VAL A 76 11.48 37.73 21.68
C VAL A 76 10.33 36.84 21.22
N GLU A 77 9.23 36.85 21.97
CA GLU A 77 7.94 36.36 21.49
C GLU A 77 7.40 37.33 20.44
N GLU A 78 7.04 36.86 19.25
CA GLU A 78 5.90 37.43 18.53
C GLU A 78 5.16 36.39 17.69
N VAL A 79 3.87 36.27 18.02
CA VAL A 79 2.71 35.73 17.27
C VAL A 79 2.75 34.33 16.63
N VAL A 80 1.96 33.46 17.28
CA VAL A 80 1.23 32.34 16.68
C VAL A 80 0.21 32.82 15.64
N SER A 81 0.04 31.99 14.61
CA SER A 81 -1.05 31.80 13.64
C SER A 81 -2.37 32.58 13.76
N GLU A 82 -2.89 33.00 12.60
CA GLU A 82 -4.28 32.75 12.15
C GLU A 82 -4.27 32.84 10.59
N ASP A 83 -4.62 31.76 9.88
CA ASP A 83 -5.96 31.49 9.27
C ASP A 83 -6.07 32.09 7.84
N GLU A 84 -5.70 31.32 6.82
CA GLU A 84 -6.59 30.49 5.98
C GLU A 84 -7.28 31.29 4.83
N PRO A 85 -6.80 31.19 3.58
CA PRO A 85 -7.59 31.59 2.42
C PRO A 85 -8.60 30.49 2.09
N GLU A 86 -9.88 30.78 2.30
CA GLU A 86 -11.04 29.96 1.94
C GLU A 86 -10.95 29.52 0.46
N VAL A 87 -10.61 28.24 0.21
CA VAL A 87 -10.62 27.64 -1.13
C VAL A 87 -11.94 26.92 -1.34
N ASP A 88 -12.82 27.57 -2.10
CA ASP A 88 -14.07 27.05 -2.64
C ASP A 88 -13.91 25.60 -3.13
N GLU A 89 -14.63 24.64 -2.53
CA GLU A 89 -14.55 23.23 -2.93
C GLU A 89 -15.14 23.03 -4.34
N PRO A 90 -14.38 22.49 -5.32
CA PRO A 90 -14.95 22.18 -6.62
C PRO A 90 -15.91 21.00 -6.51
N VAL A 91 -17.20 21.31 -6.48
CA VAL A 91 -18.32 20.35 -6.57
C VAL A 91 -18.03 19.24 -7.58
N ALA A 92 -18.15 17.99 -7.12
CA ALA A 92 -17.86 16.79 -7.89
C ALA A 92 -18.80 16.65 -9.10
N SER A 93 -18.41 17.24 -10.24
CA SER A 93 -19.07 17.04 -11.51
C SER A 93 -18.84 15.60 -11.99
N THR A 94 -19.92 14.84 -12.17
CA THR A 94 -19.88 13.52 -12.78
C THR A 94 -19.53 13.63 -14.27
N GLY A 95 -18.23 13.69 -14.55
CA GLY A 95 -17.59 13.30 -15.82
C GLY A 95 -18.24 13.79 -17.10
N ASN A 96 -18.24 15.10 -17.37
CA ASN A 96 -18.24 15.56 -18.75
C ASN A 96 -16.81 15.41 -19.31
N VAL A 97 -16.52 14.24 -19.87
CA VAL A 97 -15.27 13.99 -20.60
C VAL A 97 -15.29 14.89 -21.84
N ASP A 98 -14.27 15.74 -21.97
CA ASP A 98 -14.15 16.68 -23.09
C ASP A 98 -14.34 15.95 -24.44
N PRO A 99 -15.10 16.52 -25.41
CA PRO A 99 -15.40 15.84 -26.67
C PRO A 99 -14.16 15.42 -27.47
N SER A 100 -13.04 16.12 -27.34
CA SER A 100 -11.75 15.74 -27.96
C SER A 100 -11.15 14.49 -27.31
N VAL A 101 -11.26 14.38 -25.98
CA VAL A 101 -10.83 13.19 -25.23
C VAL A 101 -11.76 12.00 -25.54
N ALA A 102 -13.07 12.24 -25.61
CA ALA A 102 -14.05 11.21 -25.98
C ALA A 102 -13.83 10.66 -27.40
N SER A 103 -13.38 11.48 -28.37
CA SER A 103 -13.00 10.98 -29.69
C SER A 103 -11.76 10.09 -29.66
N ILE A 104 -10.73 10.46 -28.88
CA ILE A 104 -9.50 9.67 -28.74
C ILE A 104 -9.79 8.31 -28.09
N LEU A 105 -10.54 8.27 -26.98
CA LEU A 105 -10.91 6.99 -26.35
C LEU A 105 -11.71 6.08 -27.31
N LYS A 106 -12.52 6.66 -28.20
CA LYS A 106 -13.31 5.89 -29.17
C LYS A 106 -12.47 5.34 -30.32
N GLU A 107 -11.45 6.07 -30.75
CA GLU A 107 -10.47 5.59 -31.73
C GLU A 107 -9.60 4.47 -31.13
N GLU A 108 -9.08 4.66 -29.92
CA GLU A 108 -8.29 3.64 -29.21
C GLU A 108 -9.11 2.37 -28.92
N ALA A 109 -10.36 2.50 -28.47
CA ALA A 109 -11.24 1.34 -28.27
C ALA A 109 -11.52 0.57 -29.58
N ALA A 110 -11.62 1.26 -30.73
CA ALA A 110 -11.78 0.62 -32.03
C ALA A 110 -10.48 -0.08 -32.48
N ARG A 111 -9.33 0.54 -32.25
CA ARG A 111 -7.98 0.00 -32.54
C ARG A 111 -7.69 -1.24 -31.70
N GLU A 112 -8.00 -1.21 -30.40
CA GLU A 112 -7.85 -2.35 -29.49
C GLU A 112 -8.80 -3.50 -29.84
N ALA A 113 -10.05 -3.20 -30.22
CA ALA A 113 -11.02 -4.21 -30.65
C ALA A 113 -10.58 -4.94 -31.92
N GLU A 114 -10.03 -4.22 -32.91
CA GLU A 114 -9.50 -4.79 -34.16
C GLU A 114 -8.28 -5.68 -33.91
N LEU A 115 -7.37 -5.26 -33.01
CA LEU A 115 -6.24 -6.10 -32.58
C LEU A 115 -6.74 -7.37 -31.87
N ARG A 116 -7.71 -7.25 -30.94
CA ARG A 116 -8.31 -8.42 -30.28
C ARG A 116 -9.06 -9.35 -31.24
N SER A 117 -9.66 -8.87 -32.32
CA SER A 117 -10.28 -9.76 -33.31
C SER A 117 -9.25 -10.54 -34.13
N GLN A 118 -8.10 -9.93 -34.43
CA GLN A 118 -6.99 -10.62 -35.11
C GLN A 118 -6.37 -11.68 -34.19
N GLU A 119 -6.00 -11.32 -32.95
CA GLU A 119 -5.47 -12.25 -31.94
C GLU A 119 -6.49 -13.33 -31.52
N GLY A 120 -7.76 -12.95 -31.37
CA GLY A 120 -8.86 -13.84 -30.98
C GLY A 120 -9.19 -14.90 -32.04
N SER A 121 -8.79 -14.72 -33.31
CA SER A 121 -8.86 -15.77 -34.33
C SER A 121 -7.74 -16.81 -34.21
N SER A 122 -6.65 -16.47 -33.49
CA SER A 122 -5.49 -17.33 -33.24
C SER A 122 -5.60 -18.13 -31.94
N LEU A 123 -6.59 -17.84 -31.09
CA LEU A 123 -6.93 -18.66 -29.94
C LEU A 123 -7.82 -19.81 -30.41
N GLU A 124 -7.25 -21.01 -30.57
CA GLU A 124 -8.04 -22.21 -30.78
C GLU A 124 -9.03 -22.37 -29.61
N SER A 125 -10.33 -22.30 -29.89
CA SER A 125 -11.37 -22.51 -28.89
C SER A 125 -11.34 -23.98 -28.47
N GLN A 126 -10.54 -24.31 -27.46
CA GLN A 126 -10.33 -25.66 -26.97
C GLN A 126 -11.69 -26.23 -26.47
N PRO A 127 -12.37 -27.11 -27.24
CA PRO A 127 -13.71 -27.59 -26.89
C PRO A 127 -13.62 -28.80 -25.94
N ASP A 128 -12.43 -29.09 -25.43
CA ASP A 128 -12.04 -30.34 -24.78
C ASP A 128 -11.88 -30.19 -23.25
N LEU A 129 -12.39 -29.11 -22.66
CA LEU A 129 -12.90 -29.23 -21.29
C LEU A 129 -14.22 -30.00 -21.36
N GLY A 130 -14.16 -31.30 -21.09
CA GLY A 130 -15.28 -32.26 -21.14
C GLY A 130 -16.41 -31.98 -20.15
N LEU A 131 -17.06 -30.82 -20.30
CA LEU A 131 -18.31 -30.44 -19.66
C LEU A 131 -19.42 -30.70 -20.69
N ASP A 132 -19.93 -31.94 -20.71
CA ASP A 132 -21.13 -32.28 -21.46
C ASP A 132 -22.25 -31.28 -21.12
N THR A 133 -22.62 -30.42 -22.08
CA THR A 133 -23.77 -29.54 -21.95
C THR A 133 -25.01 -30.41 -21.72
N PRO A 134 -25.66 -30.33 -20.54
CA PRO A 134 -26.83 -31.17 -20.27
C PRO A 134 -27.93 -30.89 -21.29
N PRO A 135 -28.61 -31.92 -21.83
CA PRO A 135 -29.57 -31.73 -22.90
C PRO A 135 -30.68 -30.78 -22.49
N GLU A 136 -30.83 -29.67 -23.22
CA GLU A 136 -31.85 -28.66 -22.93
C GLU A 136 -33.26 -29.28 -22.87
N PRO A 137 -34.02 -29.06 -21.79
CA PRO A 137 -35.37 -29.59 -21.69
C PRO A 137 -36.26 -28.91 -22.73
N LYS A 138 -36.82 -29.70 -23.67
CA LYS A 138 -37.74 -29.24 -24.72
C LYS A 138 -39.12 -28.85 -24.16
N VAL A 139 -39.15 -27.84 -23.29
CA VAL A 139 -40.38 -27.18 -22.85
C VAL A 139 -40.93 -26.39 -24.03
N ARG A 140 -42.01 -26.88 -24.64
CA ARG A 140 -42.75 -26.11 -25.65
C ARG A 140 -43.47 -24.96 -24.94
N PRO A 141 -43.14 -23.68 -25.20
CA PRO A 141 -43.88 -22.58 -24.60
C PRO A 141 -45.28 -22.53 -25.22
N LYS A 142 -46.28 -23.02 -24.48
CA LYS A 142 -47.70 -22.86 -24.85
C LYS A 142 -48.10 -21.41 -24.59
N ARG A 143 -47.90 -20.54 -25.58
CA ARG A 143 -48.29 -19.12 -25.55
C ARG A 143 -49.79 -19.00 -25.26
N PRO A 144 -50.23 -18.45 -24.12
CA PRO A 144 -51.64 -18.13 -23.90
C PRO A 144 -52.03 -16.97 -24.81
N SER A 145 -53.20 -17.07 -25.45
CA SER A 145 -53.74 -15.96 -26.24
C SER A 145 -54.30 -14.89 -25.30
N ALA A 146 -53.93 -13.63 -25.50
CA ALA A 146 -54.40 -12.52 -24.69
C ALA A 146 -55.77 -12.01 -25.18
N SER A 147 -56.85 -12.61 -24.67
CA SER A 147 -58.20 -12.03 -24.58
C SER A 147 -59.07 -12.90 -23.65
N GLU A 148 -60.12 -12.30 -23.07
CA GLU A 148 -61.20 -12.99 -22.33
C GLU A 148 -60.92 -13.52 -20.91
N THR A 149 -60.28 -12.75 -20.02
CA THR A 149 -60.56 -12.76 -18.55
C THR A 149 -60.10 -11.46 -17.86
N ALA A 150 -60.63 -10.30 -18.27
CA ALA A 150 -60.26 -9.01 -17.67
C ALA A 150 -61.22 -8.50 -16.57
N VAL A 151 -62.20 -9.32 -16.14
CA VAL A 151 -63.34 -8.87 -15.31
C VAL A 151 -63.88 -9.95 -14.34
N ASP A 152 -63.02 -10.72 -13.66
CA ASP A 152 -63.43 -11.48 -12.44
C ASP A 152 -62.28 -11.90 -11.49
N ALA A 153 -61.28 -11.04 -11.26
CA ALA A 153 -60.15 -11.34 -10.36
C ALA A 153 -59.91 -10.25 -9.31
N GLY A 154 -60.99 -9.58 -8.87
CA GLY A 154 -60.92 -8.35 -8.07
C GLY A 154 -60.78 -8.51 -6.55
N GLN A 155 -60.72 -9.73 -6.00
CA GLN A 155 -60.63 -9.92 -4.55
C GLN A 155 -59.98 -11.26 -4.16
N LYS A 156 -59.01 -11.20 -3.23
CA LYS A 156 -58.32 -12.32 -2.56
C LYS A 156 -57.20 -13.00 -3.38
N ASP A 157 -56.05 -12.35 -3.44
CA ASP A 157 -54.71 -12.97 -3.30
C ASP A 157 -53.62 -11.88 -3.30
N ALA A 158 -53.83 -10.86 -2.46
CA ALA A 158 -52.75 -9.94 -2.11
C ALA A 158 -51.86 -10.65 -1.09
N LEU A 159 -50.65 -11.00 -1.52
CA LEU A 159 -49.57 -11.43 -0.62
C LEU A 159 -49.43 -10.40 0.53
N PRO A 160 -49.11 -10.83 1.77
CA PRO A 160 -48.91 -9.90 2.87
C PRO A 160 -47.87 -8.86 2.47
N ASP A 161 -48.22 -7.58 2.66
CA ASP A 161 -47.44 -6.47 2.13
C ASP A 161 -46.00 -6.51 2.68
N VAL A 162 -45.02 -6.53 1.77
CA VAL A 162 -43.60 -6.60 2.11
C VAL A 162 -43.17 -5.37 2.90
N GLU A 163 -43.86 -4.23 2.73
CA GLU A 163 -43.66 -3.02 3.50
C GLU A 163 -43.95 -3.24 5.00
N ALA A 164 -45.03 -3.99 5.32
CA ALA A 164 -45.42 -4.29 6.70
C ALA A 164 -44.46 -5.29 7.37
N ILE A 165 -43.96 -6.27 6.62
CA ILE A 165 -42.96 -7.23 7.11
C ILE A 165 -41.65 -6.51 7.42
N ASN A 166 -41.18 -5.64 6.52
CA ASN A 166 -39.92 -4.90 6.71
C ASN A 166 -40.04 -3.87 7.85
N SER A 167 -41.18 -3.18 7.95
CA SER A 167 -41.47 -2.28 9.08
C SER A 167 -41.46 -3.03 10.42
N SER A 168 -42.08 -4.21 10.51
CA SER A 168 -42.12 -5.00 11.75
C SER A 168 -40.74 -5.49 12.23
N MET A 169 -39.75 -5.58 11.34
CA MET A 169 -38.35 -5.89 11.70
C MET A 169 -37.50 -4.64 11.98
N ARG A 170 -38.01 -3.42 11.71
CA ARG A 170 -37.27 -2.17 11.86
C ARG A 170 -37.64 -1.37 13.13
N SER A 171 -38.70 -1.76 13.84
CA SER A 171 -39.27 -0.96 14.94
C SER A 171 -38.74 -1.28 16.35
N ASP A 172 -37.64 -2.02 16.48
CA ASP A 172 -37.02 -2.40 17.78
C ASP A 172 -35.49 -2.16 17.82
N GLU A 173 -35.00 -1.17 17.04
CA GLU A 173 -33.66 -0.59 17.23
C GLU A 173 -33.83 0.82 17.83
N PRO A 174 -33.20 1.16 18.98
CA PRO A 174 -33.25 2.51 19.53
C PRO A 174 -32.48 3.50 18.65
N GLU A 175 -32.97 4.73 18.53
CA GLU A 175 -32.32 5.80 17.78
C GLU A 175 -31.03 6.30 18.46
N GLU A 176 -29.92 5.61 18.22
CA GLU A 176 -28.60 6.23 18.14
C GLU A 176 -28.03 6.03 16.73
N ALA A 177 -28.47 6.88 15.80
CA ALA A 177 -27.95 6.95 14.43
C ALA A 177 -26.54 7.57 14.37
N ALA A 178 -25.61 7.02 15.16
CA ALA A 178 -24.19 7.22 14.98
C ALA A 178 -23.76 6.48 13.69
N GLN A 179 -23.80 7.20 12.58
CA GLN A 179 -23.33 6.72 11.28
C GLN A 179 -21.86 6.30 11.39
N THR A 180 -21.59 4.99 11.53
CA THR A 180 -20.24 4.48 11.33
C THR A 180 -19.97 4.49 9.82
N PRO A 181 -19.07 5.36 9.30
CA PRO A 181 -18.83 5.40 7.86
C PRO A 181 -18.20 4.07 7.45
N ARG A 182 -18.88 3.33 6.56
CA ARG A 182 -18.32 2.12 5.94
C ARG A 182 -17.04 2.54 5.21
N LYS A 183 -15.88 2.13 5.74
CA LYS A 183 -14.55 2.62 5.34
C LYS A 183 -14.07 1.99 4.01
N SER A 184 -14.83 2.19 2.94
CA SER A 184 -14.42 1.88 1.57
C SER A 184 -13.36 2.88 1.11
N GLY A 185 -12.08 2.59 1.33
CA GLY A 185 -10.99 3.50 0.92
C GLY A 185 -9.59 3.18 1.44
N GLY A 186 -9.30 1.93 1.82
CA GLY A 186 -7.98 1.55 2.33
C GLY A 186 -6.84 1.79 1.31
N PHE A 187 -7.07 1.43 0.05
CA PHE A 187 -6.07 1.54 -1.02
C PHE A 187 -5.66 2.99 -1.31
N LEU A 188 -6.61 3.92 -1.50
CA LEU A 188 -6.29 5.33 -1.71
C LEU A 188 -5.56 5.96 -0.51
N ARG A 189 -5.89 5.58 0.73
CA ARG A 189 -5.16 6.03 1.92
C ARG A 189 -3.72 5.49 1.96
N GLY A 190 -3.50 4.23 1.60
CA GLY A 190 -2.16 3.64 1.50
C GLY A 190 -1.32 4.28 0.40
N PHE A 191 -1.92 4.51 -0.77
CA PHE A 191 -1.27 5.19 -1.89
C PHE A 191 -0.92 6.65 -1.56
N ALA A 192 -1.84 7.40 -0.95
CA ALA A 192 -1.57 8.77 -0.49
C ALA A 192 -0.44 8.82 0.55
N LEU A 193 -0.41 7.88 1.49
CA LEU A 193 0.67 7.76 2.48
C LEU A 193 2.03 7.47 1.79
N MET A 194 2.07 6.58 0.79
CA MET A 194 3.28 6.33 0.01
C MET A 194 3.73 7.53 -0.81
N LEU A 195 2.82 8.30 -1.42
CA LEU A 195 3.16 9.55 -2.09
C LEU A 195 3.73 10.59 -1.11
N ILE A 196 3.15 10.72 0.09
CA ILE A 196 3.67 11.61 1.14
C ILE A 196 5.08 11.20 1.56
N ILE A 197 5.33 9.90 1.78
CA ILE A 197 6.68 9.39 2.08
C ILE A 197 7.64 9.68 0.92
N GLY A 198 7.22 9.49 -0.33
CA GLY A 198 8.01 9.81 -1.52
C GLY A 198 8.40 11.29 -1.61
N VAL A 199 7.46 12.19 -1.31
CA VAL A 199 7.72 13.64 -1.25
C VAL A 199 8.69 13.98 -0.11
N ILE A 200 8.53 13.37 1.08
CA ILE A 200 9.45 13.56 2.21
C ILE A 200 10.87 13.10 1.85
N LEU A 201 11.01 11.91 1.26
CA LEU A 201 12.30 11.37 0.81
C LEU A 201 12.94 12.26 -0.27
N TYR A 202 12.15 12.77 -1.21
CA TYR A 202 12.62 13.75 -2.20
C TYR A 202 13.10 15.05 -1.57
N LEU A 203 12.38 15.58 -0.57
CA LEU A 203 12.81 16.77 0.17
C LEU A 203 14.09 16.51 0.98
N ILE A 204 14.25 15.32 1.57
CA ILE A 204 15.49 14.92 2.27
C ILE A 204 16.67 14.85 1.29
N TYR A 205 16.50 14.25 0.12
CA TYR A 205 17.52 14.21 -0.92
C TYR A 205 17.91 15.63 -1.39
N GLY A 206 16.92 16.47 -1.72
CA GLY A 206 17.15 17.83 -2.21
C GLY A 206 17.78 18.78 -1.18
N ASN A 207 17.57 18.54 0.11
CA ASN A 207 18.09 19.36 1.21
C ASN A 207 19.21 18.67 2.01
N ALA A 208 19.80 17.58 1.50
CA ALA A 208 20.74 16.73 2.24
C ALA A 208 21.89 17.51 2.92
N GLN A 209 22.46 18.50 2.22
CA GLN A 209 23.54 19.36 2.75
C GLN A 209 23.09 20.26 3.90
N GLN A 210 21.85 20.76 3.86
CA GLN A 210 21.31 21.61 4.91
C GLN A 210 20.93 20.78 6.16
N ILE A 211 20.60 19.49 5.97
CA ILE A 211 20.32 18.57 7.07
C ILE A 211 21.62 18.13 7.77
N SER A 212 22.72 17.88 7.02
CA SER A 212 24.02 17.52 7.62
C SER A 212 24.64 18.66 8.44
N GLU A 213 24.43 19.93 8.05
CA GLU A 213 24.86 21.10 8.84
C GLU A 213 24.16 21.18 10.21
N VAL A 214 22.87 20.85 10.28
CA VAL A 214 22.08 20.90 11.52
C VAL A 214 22.26 19.64 12.37
N ILE A 215 22.47 18.48 11.74
CA ILE A 215 22.54 17.17 12.40
C ILE A 215 23.73 16.35 11.85
N PRO A 216 24.98 16.65 12.24
CA PRO A 216 26.19 16.02 11.68
C PRO A 216 26.25 14.50 11.90
N GLN A 217 25.60 13.99 12.95
CA GLN A 217 25.44 12.55 13.20
C GLN A 217 24.64 11.79 12.11
N THR A 218 23.92 12.49 11.22
CA THR A 218 23.18 11.86 10.09
C THR A 218 23.97 11.80 8.78
N GLU A 219 25.12 12.48 8.71
CA GLU A 219 25.96 12.57 7.51
C GLU A 219 26.30 11.23 6.83
N PRO A 220 26.74 10.15 7.53
CA PRO A 220 27.03 8.88 6.87
C PRO A 220 25.79 8.18 6.29
N LEU A 221 24.63 8.31 6.96
CA LEU A 221 23.37 7.73 6.48
C LEU A 221 22.84 8.50 5.25
N LEU A 222 22.82 9.84 5.34
CA LEU A 222 22.42 10.70 4.22
C LEU A 222 23.32 10.51 2.99
N SER A 223 24.64 10.44 3.19
CA SER A 223 25.60 10.18 2.11
C SER A 223 25.32 8.85 1.40
N SER A 224 25.06 7.77 2.16
CA SER A 224 24.70 6.47 1.58
C SER A 224 23.40 6.54 0.77
N TYR A 225 22.36 7.21 1.29
CA TYR A 225 21.07 7.38 0.63
C TYR A 225 21.18 8.21 -0.67
N VAL A 226 21.84 9.38 -0.62
CA VAL A 226 22.09 10.24 -1.79
C VAL A 226 22.86 9.46 -2.87
N SER A 227 23.89 8.70 -2.50
CA SER A 227 24.68 7.92 -3.45
C SER A 227 23.85 6.84 -4.19
N LEU A 228 22.88 6.23 -3.52
CA LEU A 228 21.97 5.24 -4.12
C LEU A 228 20.99 5.91 -5.08
N VAL A 229 20.42 7.07 -4.71
CA VAL A 229 19.53 7.85 -5.57
C VAL A 229 20.27 8.35 -6.82
N ASP A 230 21.50 8.82 -6.68
CA ASP A 230 22.34 9.26 -7.80
C ASP A 230 22.69 8.10 -8.76
N GLN A 231 23.03 6.92 -8.22
CA GLN A 231 23.26 5.72 -9.03
C GLN A 231 22.00 5.29 -9.80
N ALA A 232 20.84 5.28 -9.14
CA ALA A 232 19.56 4.96 -9.78
C ALA A 232 19.20 5.97 -10.88
N ARG A 233 19.47 7.26 -10.64
CA ARG A 233 19.29 8.33 -11.62
C ARG A 233 20.18 8.15 -12.85
N ILE A 234 21.49 7.96 -12.65
CA ILE A 234 22.47 7.78 -13.74
C ILE A 234 22.15 6.52 -14.55
N TRP A 235 21.73 5.44 -13.88
CA TRP A 235 21.26 4.22 -14.55
C TRP A 235 20.03 4.48 -15.43
N LEU A 236 19.05 5.24 -14.94
CA LEU A 236 17.83 5.56 -15.69
C LEU A 236 18.13 6.51 -16.87
N GLU A 237 19.02 7.50 -16.68
CA GLU A 237 19.51 8.36 -17.76
C GLU A 237 20.24 7.55 -18.85
N ALA A 238 21.06 6.55 -18.47
CA ALA A 238 21.71 5.64 -19.42
C ALA A 238 20.72 4.73 -20.17
N GLN A 239 19.67 4.25 -19.51
CA GLN A 239 18.63 3.43 -20.14
C GLN A 239 17.79 4.22 -21.17
N VAL A 240 17.50 5.49 -20.89
CA VAL A 240 16.78 6.39 -21.83
C VAL A 240 17.70 6.85 -22.98
N GLY A 241 18.98 7.15 -22.68
CA GLY A 241 19.96 7.57 -23.67
C GLY A 241 20.41 6.48 -24.65
N SER A 242 20.29 5.21 -24.27
CA SER A 242 20.58 4.07 -25.15
C SER A 242 19.40 3.72 -26.08
N GLY A 243 18.15 3.87 -25.61
CA GLY A 243 16.95 3.64 -26.41
C GLY A 243 16.70 4.66 -27.54
N THR A 244 17.45 5.77 -27.59
CA THR A 244 17.31 6.83 -28.60
C THR A 244 18.37 6.79 -29.72
N GLN A 245 19.23 5.74 -29.75
CA GLN A 245 20.30 5.56 -30.73
C GLN A 245 20.10 4.35 -31.68
N ASN A 246 18.91 3.73 -31.67
CA ASN A 246 18.46 2.67 -32.58
C ASN A 246 17.26 3.16 -33.42
#